data_AF-A0A8X6JE13-F1
#
_entry.id   AF-A0A8X6JE13-F1
#
_cell.length_a   1.000
_cell.length_b   1.000
_cell.length_c   1.000
_cell.angle_alpha   90.00
_cell.angle_beta   90.00
_cell.angle_gamma   90.00
#
_symmetry.space_group_name_H-M   'P 1'
#
loop_
_entity.id
_entity.type
_entity.pdbx_description
1 polymer ?
#
loop_
_entity_poly.entity_id
_entity_poly.type
_entity_poly.pdbx_seq_one_letter_code
_entity_poly.pdbx_strand_id
1 'polypeptide(L)'
;YDCERLGLGLQRVIPYHNFDEKIGGYASHLVSFINDSKMFASRPAGLILQDVNRGGQLITVEELERWKDRIIQAVHLGMVIDESGKLVPLAIQTGIDVLGAMVEASYSSLNSTYYGNFHNDLHNLLSLIHDPDGRFKQSIGVLGTTATAVRDPMFFRLHRAVDNMFVEYKLTLPSYQKDRIENVEVKATVSNVLNTFMTDAYLELKHGILELNGPVKVKYQHIDHEPFSYDIICQNSTQGSKTATVRIFLAPVYDELGHEIPINEQRRFFIELDKFQVLLNNITRDSKESAVTAEGSTSYDELINGAESSTEEDHSYCACGWPEYALVQAEVERHGFCFVCYAHRFRGRSGE
;
A
#
# COMPACT_ATOMS: atom_id res chain seq x y z
N TYR A 1 -4.10 6.64 -0.93
CA TYR A 1 -4.89 7.16 0.22
C TYR A 1 -4.68 8.65 0.45
N ASP A 2 -3.46 9.18 0.70
CA ASP A 2 -3.30 10.65 0.85
C ASP A 2 -3.68 11.42 -0.42
N CYS A 3 -3.40 10.88 -1.61
CA CYS A 3 -3.88 11.46 -2.87
C CYS A 3 -5.42 11.54 -2.92
N GLU A 4 -6.13 10.52 -2.44
CA GLU A 4 -7.60 10.55 -2.32
C GLU A 4 -8.07 11.62 -1.32
N ARG A 5 -7.38 11.73 -0.18
CA ARG A 5 -7.71 12.73 0.83
C ARG A 5 -7.58 14.13 0.25
N LEU A 6 -6.45 14.44 -0.38
CA LEU A 6 -6.20 15.73 -1.01
C LEU A 6 -7.17 16.00 -2.17
N GLY A 7 -7.46 15.01 -3.01
CA GLY A 7 -8.46 15.13 -4.08
C GLY A 7 -9.88 15.44 -3.58
N LEU A 8 -10.17 15.11 -2.32
CA LEU A 8 -11.42 15.41 -1.62
C LEU A 8 -11.34 16.63 -0.67
N GLY A 9 -10.24 17.40 -0.70
CA GLY A 9 -10.05 18.57 0.17
C GLY A 9 -9.84 18.22 1.66
N LEU A 10 -9.44 16.98 1.95
CA LEU A 10 -9.13 16.52 3.30
C LEU A 10 -7.63 16.64 3.60
N GLN A 11 -7.31 17.01 4.83
CA GLN A 11 -5.94 17.03 5.34
C GLN A 11 -5.29 15.65 5.22
N ARG A 12 -3.97 15.59 4.98
CA ARG A 12 -3.19 14.35 4.95
C ARG A 12 -3.28 13.53 6.25
N VAL A 13 -2.93 12.26 6.16
CA VAL A 13 -2.92 11.35 7.32
C VAL A 13 -1.91 11.79 8.38
N ILE A 14 -2.38 11.85 9.63
CA ILE A 14 -1.54 12.06 10.80
C ILE A 14 -1.04 10.69 11.32
N PRO A 15 0.28 10.47 11.45
CA PRO A 15 0.85 9.21 11.95
C PRO A 15 0.42 8.91 13.38
N TYR A 16 0.10 7.64 13.65
CA TYR A 16 -0.17 7.16 15.01
C TYR A 16 1.13 6.76 15.72
N HIS A 17 1.81 7.76 16.29
CA HIS A 17 3.13 7.59 16.93
C HIS A 17 3.10 7.74 18.47
N ASN A 18 2.01 8.32 19.00
CA ASN A 18 1.75 8.48 20.42
C ASN A 18 0.66 7.51 20.85
N PHE A 19 1.00 6.50 21.65
CA PHE A 19 0.06 5.46 22.07
C PHE A 19 -0.89 5.89 23.20
N ASP A 20 -0.64 7.05 23.82
CA ASP A 20 -1.55 7.68 24.77
C ASP A 20 -2.67 8.50 24.08
N GLU A 21 -2.60 8.66 22.75
CA GLU A 21 -3.61 9.41 22.00
C GLU A 21 -4.95 8.67 21.98
N LYS A 22 -6.04 9.42 22.21
CA LYS A 22 -7.39 8.94 21.96
C LYS A 22 -7.65 8.76 20.47
N ILE A 23 -8.03 7.57 20.05
CA ILE A 23 -8.26 7.27 18.63
C ILE A 23 -9.74 7.42 18.21
N GLY A 24 -9.93 7.70 16.92
CA GLY A 24 -11.25 7.81 16.30
C GLY A 24 -11.98 6.47 16.23
N GLY A 25 -13.31 6.52 16.28
CA GLY A 25 -14.15 5.33 16.18
C GLY A 25 -14.35 4.85 14.75
N TYR A 26 -14.65 3.57 14.58
CA TYR A 26 -15.00 2.97 13.29
C TYR A 26 -15.92 1.75 13.51
N ALA A 27 -16.99 1.67 12.74
CA ALA A 27 -17.93 0.56 12.72
C ALA A 27 -17.97 -0.04 11.31
N SER A 28 -17.52 -1.28 11.17
CA SER A 28 -17.33 -1.92 9.86
C SER A 28 -18.64 -2.34 9.20
N HIS A 29 -19.68 -2.60 10.01
CA HIS A 29 -20.93 -3.23 9.59
C HIS A 29 -20.72 -4.57 8.85
N LEU A 30 -19.63 -5.28 9.16
CA LEU A 30 -19.31 -6.58 8.58
C LEU A 30 -19.68 -7.72 9.53
N VAL A 31 -20.25 -8.78 8.96
CA VAL A 31 -20.53 -10.05 9.63
C VAL A 31 -19.61 -11.12 9.07
N SER A 32 -19.04 -11.95 9.94
CA SER A 32 -18.27 -13.13 9.55
C SER A 32 -19.13 -14.38 9.69
N PHE A 33 -19.52 -14.98 8.56
CA PHE A 33 -20.28 -16.24 8.54
C PHE A 33 -19.46 -17.43 9.07
N ILE A 34 -18.13 -17.36 8.96
CA ILE A 34 -17.22 -18.40 9.46
C ILE A 34 -17.18 -18.41 11.01
N ASN A 35 -17.35 -17.25 11.65
CA ASN A 35 -17.27 -17.09 13.10
C ASN A 35 -18.66 -17.06 13.75
N ASP A 36 -19.53 -18.02 13.43
CA ASP A 36 -20.88 -18.14 14.01
C ASP A 36 -21.73 -16.85 13.80
N SER A 37 -21.60 -16.27 12.60
CA SER A 37 -22.24 -14.99 12.23
C SER A 37 -21.95 -13.82 13.18
N LYS A 38 -20.80 -13.84 13.87
CA LYS A 38 -20.38 -12.70 14.68
C LYS A 38 -19.97 -11.53 13.81
N MET A 39 -20.38 -10.34 14.22
CA MET A 39 -19.90 -9.10 13.63
C MET A 39 -18.42 -8.89 13.94
N PHE A 40 -17.68 -8.22 13.08
CA PHE A 40 -16.42 -7.61 13.49
C PHE A 40 -16.72 -6.53 14.53
N ALA A 41 -15.96 -6.51 15.62
CA ALA A 41 -16.21 -5.57 16.70
C ALA A 41 -16.00 -4.12 16.22
N SER A 42 -16.91 -3.25 16.61
CA SER A 42 -16.80 -1.82 16.34
C SER A 42 -15.94 -1.16 17.40
N ARG A 43 -15.16 -0.16 17.00
CA ARG A 43 -14.37 0.66 17.89
C ARG A 43 -15.11 1.98 18.18
N PRO A 44 -15.58 2.26 19.40
CA PRO A 44 -16.07 3.59 19.74
C PRO A 44 -14.92 4.61 19.76
N ALA A 45 -15.24 5.89 19.53
CA ALA A 45 -14.24 6.95 19.61
C ALA A 45 -13.79 7.19 21.05
N GLY A 46 -12.54 7.64 21.22
CA GLY A 46 -12.01 8.06 22.51
C GLY A 46 -11.29 6.98 23.32
N LEU A 47 -11.17 5.76 22.78
CA LEU A 47 -10.33 4.72 23.36
C LEU A 47 -8.84 5.06 23.20
N ILE A 48 -8.03 4.57 24.13
CA ILE A 48 -6.56 4.67 24.15
C ILE A 48 -6.03 3.24 24.06
N LEU A 49 -4.86 3.04 23.46
CA LEU A 49 -4.24 1.72 23.38
C LEU A 49 -4.01 1.17 24.79
N GLN A 50 -4.27 -0.11 24.99
CA GLN A 50 -4.15 -0.80 26.28
C GLN A 50 -3.51 -2.15 26.06
N ASP A 51 -2.85 -2.67 27.10
CA ASP A 51 -2.31 -4.03 27.10
C ASP A 51 -3.41 -5.05 26.80
N VAL A 52 -3.09 -6.01 25.94
CA VAL A 52 -3.97 -7.14 25.63
C VAL A 52 -3.51 -8.34 26.42
N ASN A 53 -4.43 -8.93 27.18
CA ASN A 53 -4.22 -10.20 27.88
C ASN A 53 -5.38 -11.13 27.54
N ARG A 54 -5.29 -11.81 26.40
CA ARG A 54 -6.40 -12.57 25.84
C ARG A 54 -5.92 -13.81 25.10
N GLY A 55 -6.60 -14.93 25.31
CA GLY A 55 -6.33 -16.16 24.55
C GLY A 55 -4.94 -16.75 24.78
N GLY A 56 -4.33 -16.49 25.94
CA GLY A 56 -2.96 -16.92 26.24
C GLY A 56 -1.86 -16.04 25.63
N GLN A 57 -2.24 -14.92 24.99
CA GLN A 57 -1.32 -13.91 24.49
C GLN A 57 -1.35 -12.69 25.42
N LEU A 58 -0.17 -12.31 25.91
CA LEU A 58 0.08 -11.04 26.58
C LEU A 58 0.88 -10.16 25.63
N ILE A 59 0.32 -9.03 25.24
CA ILE A 59 0.99 -8.03 24.41
C ILE A 59 0.87 -6.71 25.17
N THR A 60 2.00 -6.10 25.51
CA THR A 60 2.01 -4.84 26.26
C THR A 60 2.32 -3.65 25.36
N VAL A 61 1.73 -2.50 25.68
CA VAL A 61 2.06 -1.23 25.00
C VAL A 61 3.52 -0.87 25.26
N GLU A 62 4.04 -1.16 26.46
CA GLU A 62 5.45 -0.93 26.81
C GLU A 62 6.42 -1.70 25.89
N GLU A 63 6.11 -2.95 25.54
CA GLU A 63 6.93 -3.74 24.62
C GLU A 63 6.96 -3.12 23.22
N LEU A 64 5.81 -2.66 22.70
CA LEU A 64 5.76 -1.95 21.42
C LEU A 64 6.64 -0.68 21.44
N GLU A 65 6.56 0.12 22.50
CA GLU A 65 7.39 1.33 22.62
C GLU A 65 8.87 0.98 22.65
N ARG A 66 9.24 -0.06 23.40
CA ARG A 66 10.63 -0.53 23.48
C ARG A 66 11.15 -1.01 22.13
N TRP A 67 10.33 -1.74 21.36
CA TRP A 67 10.70 -2.20 20.02
C TRP A 67 10.84 -1.04 19.04
N LYS A 68 9.89 -0.09 19.06
CA LYS A 68 9.96 1.15 18.28
C LYS A 68 11.29 1.88 18.54
N ASP A 69 11.64 2.09 19.80
CA ASP A 69 12.86 2.81 20.18
C ASP A 69 14.12 2.07 19.74
N ARG A 70 14.17 0.74 19.89
CA ARG A 70 15.29 -0.09 19.42
C ARG A 70 15.45 -0.05 17.91
N ILE A 71 14.35 -0.10 17.16
CA ILE A 71 14.36 -0.02 15.69
C ILE A 71 14.89 1.36 15.25
N ILE A 72 14.35 2.45 15.80
CA ILE A 72 14.80 3.81 15.48
C ILE A 72 16.28 4.01 15.86
N GLN A 73 16.70 3.49 17.01
CA GLN A 73 18.11 3.54 17.41
C GLN A 73 19.01 2.80 16.42
N ALA A 74 18.63 1.61 15.96
CA ALA A 74 19.40 0.85 14.98
C ALA A 74 19.50 1.58 13.64
N VAL A 75 18.41 2.23 13.21
CA VAL A 75 18.39 3.09 12.02
C VAL A 75 19.38 4.24 12.14
N HIS A 76 19.38 4.98 13.26
CA HIS A 76 20.28 6.12 13.47
C HIS A 76 21.75 5.71 13.65
N LEU A 77 22.01 4.53 14.22
CA LEU A 77 23.37 3.97 14.31
C LEU A 77 23.86 3.39 12.97
N GLY A 78 22.96 3.17 12.00
CA GLY A 78 23.25 2.53 10.73
C GLY A 78 23.60 1.04 10.85
N MET A 79 23.26 0.40 11.98
CA MET A 79 23.62 -0.99 12.29
C MET A 79 22.53 -1.67 13.13
N VAL A 80 22.31 -2.95 12.87
CA VAL A 80 21.41 -3.83 13.64
C VAL A 80 22.20 -4.91 14.36
N ILE A 81 21.67 -5.45 15.46
CA ILE A 81 22.28 -6.52 16.24
C ILE A 81 21.57 -7.82 15.90
N ASP A 82 22.28 -8.82 15.35
CA ASP A 82 21.70 -10.14 15.11
C ASP A 82 21.57 -10.98 16.39
N GLU A 83 20.96 -12.17 16.31
CA GLU A 83 20.79 -13.08 17.45
C GLU A 83 22.10 -13.52 18.11
N SER A 84 23.22 -13.50 17.37
CA SER A 84 24.55 -13.82 17.90
C SER A 84 25.21 -12.64 18.63
N GLY A 85 24.60 -11.46 18.59
CA GLY A 85 25.15 -10.22 19.12
C GLY A 85 26.08 -9.49 18.15
N LYS A 86 26.16 -9.92 16.89
CA LYS A 86 27.01 -9.28 15.88
C LYS A 86 26.30 -8.07 15.28
N LEU A 87 27.07 -7.01 15.04
CA LEU A 87 26.62 -5.81 14.35
C LEU A 87 26.59 -6.03 12.83
N VAL A 88 25.42 -5.82 12.23
CA VAL A 88 25.18 -5.91 10.79
C VAL A 88 24.84 -4.51 10.25
N PRO A 89 25.60 -3.97 9.30
CA PRO A 89 25.32 -2.65 8.73
C PRO A 89 24.01 -2.59 7.95
N LEU A 90 23.26 -1.50 8.10
CA LEU A 90 22.14 -1.14 7.24
C LEU A 90 22.66 -0.51 5.94
N ALA A 91 23.18 -1.34 5.04
CA ALA A 91 23.79 -0.89 3.79
C ALA A 91 22.75 -0.37 2.78
N ILE A 92 23.16 0.51 1.86
CA ILE A 92 22.28 1.13 0.85
C ILE A 92 21.44 0.10 0.09
N GLN A 93 22.02 -1.04 -0.28
CA GLN A 93 21.38 -2.08 -1.10
C GLN A 93 20.47 -3.02 -0.31
N THR A 94 20.84 -3.39 0.92
CA THR A 94 20.18 -4.44 1.70
C THR A 94 19.45 -3.93 2.94
N GLY A 95 19.78 -2.74 3.43
CA GLY A 95 19.29 -2.23 4.71
C GLY A 95 17.79 -2.01 4.75
N ILE A 96 17.15 -1.70 3.61
CA ILE A 96 15.68 -1.56 3.56
C ILE A 96 14.96 -2.91 3.75
N ASP A 97 15.55 -4.00 3.24
CA ASP A 97 15.00 -5.35 3.34
C ASP A 97 15.17 -5.89 4.76
N VAL A 98 16.36 -5.69 5.34
CA VAL A 98 16.63 -6.00 6.76
C VAL A 98 15.67 -5.24 7.68
N LEU A 99 15.48 -3.94 7.44
CA LEU A 99 14.53 -3.13 8.22
C LEU A 99 13.09 -3.62 8.03
N GLY A 100 12.69 -3.99 6.81
CA GLY A 100 11.38 -4.58 6.52
C GLY A 100 11.12 -5.83 7.34
N ALA A 101 12.06 -6.78 7.31
CA ALA A 101 11.97 -8.03 8.07
C ALA A 101 11.90 -7.81 9.58
N MET A 102 12.53 -6.76 10.11
CA MET A 102 12.50 -6.42 11.53
C MET A 102 11.24 -5.66 11.97
N VAL A 103 10.71 -4.78 11.11
CA VAL A 103 9.56 -3.94 11.45
C VAL A 103 8.24 -4.72 11.37
N GLU A 104 8.10 -5.63 10.39
CA GLU A 104 6.87 -6.39 10.15
C GLU A 104 6.38 -7.17 11.40
N ALA A 105 7.14 -8.03 12.08
CA ALA A 105 8.40 -8.67 11.71
C ALA A 105 8.12 -9.99 10.96
N SER A 106 9.07 -10.44 10.14
CA SER A 106 9.00 -11.72 9.41
C SER A 106 9.98 -12.75 9.98
N TYR A 107 9.88 -13.99 9.50
CA TYR A 107 10.85 -15.04 9.84
C TYR A 107 12.30 -14.64 9.50
N SER A 108 12.49 -13.73 8.55
CA SER A 108 13.80 -13.22 8.14
C SER A 108 14.36 -12.13 9.07
N SER A 109 13.66 -11.76 10.14
CA SER A 109 14.18 -10.81 11.14
C SER A 109 15.47 -11.34 11.75
N LEU A 110 16.53 -10.51 11.72
CA LEU A 110 17.84 -10.91 12.22
C LEU A 110 17.90 -11.09 13.74
N ASN A 111 16.93 -10.55 14.49
CA ASN A 111 16.81 -10.70 15.93
C ASN A 111 15.40 -10.33 16.42
N SER A 112 14.45 -11.25 16.23
CA SER A 112 13.04 -11.06 16.64
C SER A 112 12.87 -10.91 18.16
N THR A 113 13.76 -11.50 18.96
CA THR A 113 13.73 -11.36 20.43
C THR A 113 14.07 -9.93 20.87
N TYR A 114 14.96 -9.26 20.15
CA TYR A 114 15.37 -7.89 20.48
C TYR A 114 14.48 -6.83 19.82
N TYR A 115 14.19 -6.97 18.52
CA TYR A 115 13.41 -5.99 17.75
C TYR A 115 11.90 -6.25 17.73
N GLY A 116 11.47 -7.43 18.17
CA GLY A 116 10.06 -7.73 18.40
C GLY A 116 9.25 -7.97 17.15
N ASN A 117 7.96 -7.65 17.25
CA ASN A 117 6.94 -7.88 16.23
C ASN A 117 6.06 -6.63 16.05
N PHE A 118 6.71 -5.46 15.94
CA PHE A 118 6.09 -4.13 16.11
C PHE A 118 4.83 -3.90 15.26
N HIS A 119 4.92 -4.05 13.93
CA HIS A 119 3.78 -3.76 13.05
C HIS A 119 2.60 -4.71 13.30
N ASN A 120 2.86 -6.01 13.37
CA ASN A 120 1.83 -7.02 13.60
C ASN A 120 1.16 -6.88 14.97
N ASP A 121 1.93 -6.62 16.04
CA ASP A 121 1.35 -6.48 17.38
C ASP A 121 0.61 -5.16 17.57
N LEU A 122 0.98 -4.11 16.83
CA LEU A 122 0.19 -2.88 16.76
C LEU A 122 -1.17 -3.12 16.08
N HIS A 123 -1.23 -3.96 15.04
CA HIS A 123 -2.50 -4.45 14.48
C HIS A 123 -3.31 -5.23 15.52
N ASN A 124 -2.67 -6.15 16.25
CA ASN A 124 -3.32 -6.98 17.27
C ASN A 124 -3.95 -6.12 18.38
N LEU A 125 -3.17 -5.21 18.98
CA LEU A 125 -3.65 -4.31 20.05
C LEU A 125 -4.81 -3.44 19.58
N LEU A 126 -4.72 -2.82 18.40
CA LEU A 126 -5.80 -1.99 17.86
C LEU A 126 -7.05 -2.80 17.48
N SER A 127 -6.87 -4.05 17.02
CA SER A 127 -8.00 -4.93 16.70
C SER A 127 -8.75 -5.43 17.93
N LEU A 128 -8.13 -5.38 19.11
CA LEU A 128 -8.67 -5.88 20.38
C LEU A 128 -8.98 -4.78 21.39
N ILE A 129 -8.76 -3.51 21.02
CA ILE A 129 -8.86 -2.34 21.92
C ILE A 129 -10.23 -2.20 22.62
N HIS A 130 -11.31 -2.74 22.06
CA HIS A 130 -12.65 -2.71 22.65
C HIS A 130 -12.88 -3.77 23.74
N ASP A 131 -12.07 -4.83 23.78
CA ASP A 131 -12.17 -5.95 24.73
C ASP A 131 -10.77 -6.59 24.97
N PRO A 132 -9.83 -5.82 25.54
CA PRO A 132 -8.41 -6.20 25.57
C PRO A 132 -8.11 -7.41 26.46
N ASP A 133 -8.95 -7.68 27.46
CA ASP A 133 -8.83 -8.85 28.33
C ASP A 133 -9.84 -9.97 28.01
N GLY A 134 -10.64 -9.78 26.96
CA GLY A 134 -11.61 -10.77 26.48
C GLY A 134 -12.81 -11.01 27.40
N ARG A 135 -13.02 -10.20 28.45
CA ARG A 135 -14.12 -10.40 29.40
C ARG A 135 -15.50 -10.31 28.73
N PHE A 136 -15.63 -9.52 27.68
CA PHE A 136 -16.87 -9.35 26.93
C PHE A 136 -17.05 -10.36 25.80
N LYS A 137 -16.04 -11.24 25.59
CA LYS A 137 -16.02 -12.29 24.56
C LYS A 137 -16.34 -11.75 23.17
N GLN A 138 -15.96 -10.50 22.88
CA GLN A 138 -16.20 -9.86 21.60
C GLN A 138 -15.22 -10.38 20.55
N SER A 139 -15.62 -10.42 19.28
CA SER A 139 -14.73 -10.72 18.16
C SER A 139 -13.62 -9.66 18.02
N ILE A 140 -12.65 -9.89 17.13
CA ILE A 140 -11.67 -8.88 16.73
C ILE A 140 -12.33 -7.79 15.87
N GLY A 141 -11.75 -6.59 15.88
CA GLY A 141 -12.02 -5.55 14.91
C GLY A 141 -11.38 -5.86 13.55
N VAL A 142 -11.76 -5.10 12.52
CA VAL A 142 -11.31 -5.34 11.13
C VAL A 142 -9.80 -5.20 10.92
N LEU A 143 -9.10 -4.46 11.80
CA LEU A 143 -7.64 -4.31 11.71
C LEU A 143 -6.90 -5.64 11.92
N GLY A 144 -7.53 -6.64 12.53
CA GLY A 144 -6.90 -7.94 12.78
C GLY A 144 -6.87 -8.88 11.58
N THR A 145 -7.42 -8.49 10.42
CA THR A 145 -7.35 -9.32 9.20
C THR A 145 -7.00 -8.51 7.96
N THR A 146 -6.10 -9.03 7.13
CA THR A 146 -5.61 -8.36 5.91
C THR A 146 -6.74 -8.05 4.92
N ALA A 147 -7.73 -8.92 4.80
CA ALA A 147 -8.88 -8.73 3.91
C ALA A 147 -9.81 -7.57 4.30
N THR A 148 -9.76 -7.10 5.57
CA THR A 148 -10.68 -6.05 6.06
C THR A 148 -9.98 -4.83 6.66
N ALA A 149 -8.69 -4.92 6.98
CA ALA A 149 -7.96 -3.87 7.70
C ALA A 149 -7.97 -2.51 6.97
N VAL A 150 -7.79 -2.51 5.65
CA VAL A 150 -7.77 -1.28 4.82
C VAL A 150 -9.08 -0.47 4.86
N ARG A 151 -10.17 -1.04 5.38
CA ARG A 151 -11.46 -0.35 5.53
C ARG A 151 -11.49 0.62 6.71
N ASP A 152 -10.64 0.38 7.72
CA ASP A 152 -10.57 1.23 8.91
C ASP A 152 -9.60 2.40 8.67
N PRO A 153 -10.02 3.67 8.84
CA PRO A 153 -9.11 4.82 8.71
C PRO A 153 -7.86 4.73 9.58
N MET A 154 -7.92 3.96 10.68
CA MET A 154 -6.80 3.72 11.56
C MET A 154 -5.64 2.99 10.88
N PHE A 155 -5.94 2.13 9.89
CA PHE A 155 -4.95 1.42 9.07
C PHE A 155 -3.91 2.39 8.51
N PHE A 156 -4.37 3.51 7.93
CA PHE A 156 -3.48 4.45 7.26
C PHE A 156 -2.62 5.25 8.25
N ARG A 157 -3.14 5.59 9.44
CA ARG A 157 -2.35 6.28 10.47
C ARG A 157 -1.27 5.37 11.06
N LEU A 158 -1.59 4.10 11.30
CA LEU A 158 -0.63 3.07 11.70
C LEU A 158 0.47 2.93 10.65
N HIS A 159 0.08 2.72 9.39
CA HIS A 159 1.04 2.53 8.31
C HIS A 159 1.85 3.79 8.04
N ARG A 160 1.33 4.99 8.30
CA ARG A 160 2.11 6.23 8.23
C ARG A 160 3.16 6.30 9.34
N ALA A 161 2.88 5.78 10.54
CA ALA A 161 3.88 5.68 11.61
C ALA A 161 4.97 4.65 11.29
N VAL A 162 4.59 3.51 10.72
CA VAL A 162 5.52 2.48 10.23
C VAL A 162 6.37 3.03 9.07
N ASP A 163 5.75 3.65 8.07
CA ASP A 163 6.42 4.30 6.93
C ASP A 163 7.42 5.37 7.39
N ASN A 164 7.10 6.14 8.44
CA ASN A 164 8.05 7.10 9.01
C ASN A 164 9.36 6.41 9.44
N MET A 165 9.35 5.19 10.00
CA MET A 165 10.58 4.46 10.34
C MET A 165 11.45 4.18 9.10
N PHE A 166 10.82 3.80 7.99
CA PHE A 166 11.51 3.60 6.71
C PHE A 166 12.02 4.91 6.12
N VAL A 167 11.27 6.00 6.27
CA VAL A 167 11.67 7.35 5.85
C VAL A 167 12.90 7.81 6.65
N GLU A 168 12.93 7.60 7.97
CA GLU A 168 14.11 7.90 8.80
C GLU A 168 15.36 7.18 8.27
N TYR A 169 15.22 5.89 7.92
CA TYR A 169 16.32 5.16 7.28
C TYR A 169 16.70 5.77 5.92
N LYS A 170 15.74 6.11 5.05
CA LYS A 170 16.05 6.74 3.77
C LYS A 170 16.72 8.11 3.92
N LEU A 171 16.49 8.83 5.02
CA LEU A 171 17.14 10.10 5.33
C LEU A 171 18.61 9.95 5.74
N THR A 172 19.05 8.77 6.19
CA THR A 172 20.47 8.51 6.48
C THR A 172 21.31 8.24 5.23
N LEU A 173 20.64 7.98 4.09
CA LEU A 173 21.30 7.63 2.83
C LEU A 173 21.74 8.89 2.05
N PRO A 174 22.83 8.82 1.27
CA PRO A 174 23.23 9.92 0.40
C PRO A 174 22.17 10.18 -0.67
N SER A 175 22.02 11.46 -1.04
CA SER A 175 21.15 11.86 -2.15
C SER A 175 21.67 11.33 -3.49
N TYR A 176 20.75 11.01 -4.39
CA TYR A 176 21.11 10.64 -5.76
C TYR A 176 21.81 11.80 -6.49
N GLN A 177 22.78 11.47 -7.32
CA GLN A 177 23.36 12.42 -8.27
C GLN A 177 22.34 12.67 -9.40
N LYS A 178 22.37 13.87 -9.99
CA LYS A 178 21.41 14.26 -11.04
C LYS A 178 21.54 13.37 -12.27
N ASP A 179 20.64 12.41 -12.42
CA ASP A 179 20.34 11.78 -13.71
C ASP A 179 19.19 12.53 -14.40
N ARG A 180 19.22 12.59 -15.73
CA ARG A 180 18.30 13.42 -16.52
C ARG A 180 16.84 12.95 -16.39
N ILE A 181 15.95 13.89 -16.14
CA ILE A 181 14.48 13.74 -16.23
C ILE A 181 14.06 14.19 -17.64
N GLU A 182 13.12 13.48 -18.26
CA GLU A 182 12.57 13.82 -19.58
C GLU A 182 11.07 14.15 -19.49
N ASN A 183 10.55 14.88 -20.48
CA ASN A 183 9.16 15.34 -20.50
C ASN A 183 8.21 14.21 -20.94
N VAL A 184 7.00 14.18 -20.36
CA VAL A 184 5.92 13.24 -20.72
C VAL A 184 4.62 13.96 -20.98
N GLU A 185 3.93 13.56 -22.04
CA GLU A 185 2.59 14.03 -22.39
C GLU A 185 1.58 12.88 -22.17
N VAL A 186 0.42 13.20 -21.57
CA VAL A 186 -0.65 12.23 -21.34
C VAL A 186 -1.81 12.51 -22.30
N LYS A 187 -2.18 11.53 -23.11
CA LYS A 187 -3.32 11.60 -24.02
C LYS A 187 -4.54 10.90 -23.44
N ALA A 188 -5.59 11.68 -23.26
CA ALA A 188 -6.93 11.24 -22.92
C ALA A 188 -7.95 11.97 -23.82
N THR A 189 -9.25 11.84 -23.54
CA THR A 189 -10.31 12.56 -24.29
C THR A 189 -10.01 14.05 -24.42
N VAL A 190 -9.45 14.64 -23.37
CA VAL A 190 -8.80 15.95 -23.38
C VAL A 190 -7.35 15.76 -22.92
N SER A 191 -6.39 16.30 -23.68
CA SER A 191 -4.95 16.15 -23.35
C SER A 191 -4.66 16.63 -21.93
N ASN A 192 -3.94 15.82 -21.15
CA ASN A 192 -3.59 16.03 -19.75
C ASN A 192 -4.78 16.22 -18.78
N VAL A 193 -5.96 15.70 -19.11
CA VAL A 193 -7.11 15.63 -18.20
C VAL A 193 -7.59 14.20 -18.13
N LEU A 194 -7.60 13.61 -16.93
CA LEU A 194 -8.14 12.27 -16.71
C LEU A 194 -9.51 12.38 -16.03
N ASN A 195 -10.53 11.78 -16.65
CA ASN A 195 -11.86 11.72 -16.06
C ASN A 195 -12.03 10.44 -15.23
N THR A 196 -12.40 10.58 -13.97
CA THR A 196 -12.83 9.48 -13.09
C THR A 196 -14.33 9.52 -12.86
N PHE A 197 -14.95 8.37 -12.65
CA PHE A 197 -16.38 8.24 -12.42
C PHE A 197 -16.70 7.06 -11.49
N MET A 198 -17.94 7.00 -10.99
CA MET A 198 -18.42 5.85 -10.22
C MET A 198 -19.10 4.86 -11.17
N THR A 199 -18.69 3.59 -11.08
CA THR A 199 -19.22 2.49 -11.89
C THR A 199 -19.94 1.49 -11.00
N ASP A 200 -21.08 0.98 -11.49
CA ASP A 200 -21.81 -0.10 -10.84
C ASP A 200 -21.14 -1.45 -11.11
N ALA A 201 -20.97 -2.25 -10.07
CA ALA A 201 -20.49 -3.63 -10.15
C ALA A 201 -21.37 -4.57 -9.34
N TYR A 202 -21.27 -5.87 -9.61
CA TYR A 202 -22.10 -6.90 -8.99
C TYR A 202 -21.21 -8.03 -8.46
N LEU A 203 -21.34 -8.36 -7.18
CA LEU A 203 -20.64 -9.47 -6.54
C LEU A 203 -21.60 -10.65 -6.37
N GLU A 204 -21.24 -11.81 -6.91
CA GLU A 204 -21.98 -13.07 -6.73
C GLU A 204 -21.67 -13.68 -5.35
N LEU A 205 -22.72 -13.97 -4.57
CA LEU A 205 -22.61 -14.45 -3.20
C LEU A 205 -22.79 -15.96 -3.04
N LYS A 206 -23.40 -16.64 -4.03
CA LYS A 206 -23.78 -18.06 -3.93
C LYS A 206 -22.60 -19.00 -3.61
N HIS A 207 -21.39 -18.61 -3.98
CA HIS A 207 -20.17 -19.40 -3.77
C HIS A 207 -19.56 -19.23 -2.38
N GLY A 208 -19.94 -18.17 -1.65
CA GLY A 208 -19.39 -17.86 -0.33
C GLY A 208 -20.36 -18.06 0.84
N ILE A 209 -21.67 -18.11 0.57
CA ILE A 209 -22.71 -18.30 1.61
C ILE A 209 -23.49 -19.58 1.27
N LEU A 210 -23.36 -20.59 2.13
CA LEU A 210 -23.83 -21.96 1.89
C LEU A 210 -25.36 -22.08 1.85
N GLU A 211 -26.08 -21.18 2.50
CA GLU A 211 -27.53 -21.21 2.65
C GLU A 211 -28.30 -20.62 1.46
N LEU A 212 -27.60 -20.11 0.43
CA LEU A 212 -28.23 -19.46 -0.72
C LEU A 212 -28.66 -20.48 -1.80
N ASN A 213 -29.96 -20.59 -2.01
CA ASN A 213 -30.54 -21.39 -3.09
C ASN A 213 -30.68 -20.56 -4.38
N GLY A 214 -29.59 -20.47 -5.15
CA GLY A 214 -29.56 -19.78 -6.46
C GLY A 214 -28.65 -18.55 -6.49
N PRO A 215 -28.51 -17.90 -7.67
CA PRO A 215 -27.63 -16.75 -7.83
C PRO A 215 -28.16 -15.55 -7.04
N VAL A 216 -27.31 -14.99 -6.19
CA VAL A 216 -27.61 -13.80 -5.41
C VAL A 216 -26.46 -12.83 -5.62
N LYS A 217 -26.77 -11.70 -6.25
CA LYS A 217 -25.79 -10.65 -6.53
C LYS A 217 -26.05 -9.42 -5.67
N VAL A 218 -25.00 -8.90 -5.06
CA VAL A 218 -25.02 -7.57 -4.42
C VAL A 218 -24.47 -6.55 -5.40
N LYS A 219 -25.26 -5.52 -5.65
CA LYS A 219 -24.80 -4.33 -6.36
C LYS A 219 -23.96 -3.46 -5.43
N TYR A 220 -22.78 -3.05 -5.88
CA TYR A 220 -21.94 -2.06 -5.22
C TYR A 220 -21.40 -1.08 -6.27
N GLN A 221 -20.73 -0.03 -5.81
CA GLN A 221 -20.08 0.94 -6.69
C GLN A 221 -18.62 1.06 -6.34
N HIS A 222 -17.78 1.28 -7.35
CA HIS A 222 -16.37 1.62 -7.20
C HIS A 222 -16.01 2.78 -8.10
N ILE A 223 -14.90 3.45 -7.79
CA ILE A 223 -14.30 4.42 -8.72
C ILE A 223 -13.76 3.68 -9.94
N ASP A 224 -13.75 4.38 -11.05
CA ASP A 224 -13.19 3.95 -12.32
C ASP A 224 -12.67 5.18 -13.09
N HIS A 225 -11.95 4.95 -14.18
CA HIS A 225 -11.39 6.02 -14.99
C HIS A 225 -11.55 5.74 -16.49
N GLU A 226 -11.53 6.81 -17.30
CA GLU A 226 -11.47 6.63 -18.75
C GLU A 226 -10.12 5.99 -19.15
N PRO A 227 -10.07 5.15 -20.19
CA PRO A 227 -8.80 4.68 -20.74
C PRO A 227 -7.94 5.85 -21.22
N PHE A 228 -6.64 5.79 -20.98
CA PHE A 228 -5.69 6.82 -21.42
C PHE A 228 -4.36 6.20 -21.84
N SER A 229 -3.55 6.96 -22.57
CA SER A 229 -2.22 6.53 -22.97
C SER A 229 -1.16 7.61 -22.68
N TYR A 230 0.05 7.13 -22.40
CA TYR A 230 1.23 7.97 -22.25
C TYR A 230 1.93 8.09 -23.60
N ASP A 231 2.23 9.31 -24.02
CA ASP A 231 3.15 9.59 -25.12
C ASP A 231 4.44 10.19 -24.55
N ILE A 232 5.51 9.39 -24.59
CA ILE A 232 6.78 9.70 -23.96
C ILE A 232 7.81 9.96 -25.05
N ILE A 233 8.39 11.16 -25.02
CA ILE A 233 9.41 11.60 -25.98
C ILE A 233 10.77 11.52 -25.30
N CYS A 234 11.52 10.46 -25.61
CA CYS A 234 12.87 10.28 -25.11
C CYS A 234 13.94 10.78 -26.09
N GLN A 235 14.93 11.52 -25.60
CA GLN A 235 16.06 11.97 -26.41
C GLN A 235 17.27 11.06 -26.19
N ASN A 236 17.48 10.11 -27.11
CA ASN A 236 18.69 9.32 -27.12
C ASN A 236 19.87 10.11 -27.72
N SER A 237 20.72 10.66 -26.85
CA SER A 237 21.92 11.40 -27.26
C SER A 237 23.10 10.52 -27.69
N THR A 238 22.92 9.20 -27.79
CA THR A 238 23.99 8.26 -28.16
C THR A 238 23.77 7.67 -29.56
N GLN A 239 24.85 7.37 -30.26
CA GLN A 239 24.80 6.67 -31.55
C GLN A 239 24.54 5.17 -31.30
N GLY A 240 23.27 4.82 -31.15
CA GLY A 240 22.84 3.42 -31.06
C GLY A 240 21.57 3.25 -30.23
N SER A 241 20.82 2.20 -30.55
CA SER A 241 19.59 1.90 -29.81
C SER A 241 19.90 1.51 -28.36
N LYS A 242 19.17 2.08 -27.41
CA LYS A 242 19.37 1.84 -25.97
C LYS A 242 18.07 1.35 -25.36
N THR A 243 18.16 0.31 -24.55
CA THR A 243 17.06 -0.12 -23.69
C THR A 243 17.09 0.70 -22.41
N ALA A 244 15.95 1.25 -22.03
CA ALA A 244 15.73 1.94 -20.77
C ALA A 244 14.60 1.28 -19.99
N THR A 245 14.60 1.48 -18.68
CA THR A 245 13.42 1.27 -17.85
C THR A 245 12.74 2.60 -17.64
N VAL A 246 11.52 2.72 -18.14
CA VAL A 246 10.64 3.86 -17.91
C VAL A 246 9.91 3.63 -16.60
N ARG A 247 9.79 4.68 -15.78
CA ARG A 247 9.00 4.67 -14.55
C ARG A 247 8.14 5.91 -14.49
N ILE A 248 6.84 5.71 -14.27
CA ILE A 248 5.83 6.76 -14.27
C ILE A 248 5.23 6.85 -12.88
N PHE A 249 5.15 8.07 -12.35
CA PHE A 249 4.54 8.35 -11.07
C PHE A 249 3.56 9.52 -11.18
N LEU A 250 2.61 9.57 -10.26
CA LEU A 250 1.66 10.66 -10.10
C LEU A 250 1.75 11.22 -8.68
N ALA A 251 1.71 12.54 -8.52
CA ALA A 251 1.72 13.18 -7.21
C ALA A 251 0.83 14.43 -7.20
N PRO A 252 0.24 14.78 -6.04
CA PRO A 252 -0.46 16.05 -5.85
C PRO A 252 0.52 17.22 -5.94
N VAL A 253 0.11 18.31 -6.59
CA VAL A 253 0.90 19.55 -6.69
C VAL A 253 0.64 20.45 -5.47
N TYR A 254 -0.61 20.58 -5.06
CA TYR A 254 -1.01 21.44 -3.94
C TYR A 254 -1.39 20.64 -2.69
N ASP A 255 -1.16 21.23 -1.53
CA ASP A 255 -1.64 20.74 -0.23
C ASP A 255 -3.13 21.07 -0.02
N GLU A 256 -3.66 20.62 1.12
CA GLU A 256 -5.05 20.89 1.55
C GLU A 256 -5.42 22.37 1.71
N LEU A 257 -4.46 23.31 1.66
CA LEU A 257 -4.67 24.75 1.74
C LEU A 257 -4.38 25.47 0.40
N GLY A 258 -4.03 24.73 -0.66
CA GLY A 258 -3.70 25.27 -1.96
C GLY A 258 -2.25 25.75 -2.12
N HIS A 259 -1.35 25.42 -1.19
CA HIS A 259 0.08 25.73 -1.33
C HIS A 259 0.79 24.64 -2.13
N GLU A 260 1.78 25.03 -2.95
CA GLU A 260 2.61 24.07 -3.68
C GLU A 260 3.45 23.23 -2.72
N ILE A 261 3.40 21.90 -2.87
CA ILE A 261 4.13 20.96 -2.02
C ILE A 261 5.59 20.92 -2.48
N PRO A 262 6.57 21.25 -1.61
CA PRO A 262 7.98 21.14 -1.96
C PRO A 262 8.36 19.70 -2.35
N ILE A 263 9.21 19.51 -3.37
CA ILE A 263 9.56 18.17 -3.90
C ILE A 263 10.03 17.17 -2.83
N ASN A 264 10.73 17.64 -1.78
CA ASN A 264 11.20 16.80 -0.68
C ASN A 264 10.06 16.26 0.22
N GLU A 265 8.95 16.98 0.28
CA GLU A 265 7.71 16.51 0.92
C GLU A 265 6.87 15.72 -0.08
N GLN A 266 6.77 16.22 -1.32
CA GLN A 266 6.01 15.62 -2.41
C GLN A 266 6.44 14.18 -2.69
N ARG A 267 7.73 13.85 -2.50
CA ARG A 267 8.28 12.49 -2.65
C ARG A 267 7.51 11.40 -1.88
N ARG A 268 6.81 11.78 -0.80
CA ARG A 268 5.99 10.87 0.02
C ARG A 268 4.62 10.54 -0.57
N PHE A 269 4.22 11.26 -1.62
CA PHE A 269 2.91 11.18 -2.25
C PHE A 269 2.97 10.68 -3.69
N PHE A 270 4.15 10.38 -4.22
CA PHE A 270 4.27 9.74 -5.52
C PHE A 270 3.70 8.32 -5.46
N ILE A 271 2.62 8.10 -6.21
CA ILE A 271 2.10 6.77 -6.50
C ILE A 271 2.72 6.27 -7.80
N GLU A 272 3.16 5.02 -7.83
CA GLU A 272 3.70 4.39 -9.04
C GLU A 272 2.55 4.03 -9.97
N LEU A 273 2.59 4.50 -11.22
CA LEU A 273 1.59 4.21 -12.24
C LEU A 273 2.03 3.13 -13.23
N ASP A 274 3.32 3.08 -13.57
CA ASP A 274 3.84 2.05 -14.48
C ASP A 274 5.38 1.92 -14.40
N LYS A 275 5.87 0.76 -14.82
CA LYS A 275 7.29 0.43 -14.95
C LYS A 275 7.51 -0.64 -16.01
N PHE A 276 8.17 -0.27 -17.08
CA PHE A 276 8.40 -1.17 -18.21
C PHE A 276 9.75 -0.92 -18.87
N GLN A 277 10.24 -1.94 -19.57
CA GLN A 277 11.45 -1.84 -20.39
C GLN A 277 11.09 -1.53 -21.82
N VAL A 278 11.80 -0.58 -22.43
CA VAL A 278 11.55 -0.19 -23.82
C VAL A 278 12.84 0.25 -24.49
N LEU A 279 12.86 0.09 -25.81
CA LEU A 279 13.89 0.66 -26.66
C LEU A 279 13.61 2.15 -26.82
N LEU A 280 14.57 3.03 -26.49
CA LEU A 280 14.38 4.48 -26.52
C LEU A 280 14.02 4.97 -27.94
N ASN A 281 12.74 5.28 -28.14
CA ASN A 281 12.13 5.87 -29.33
C ASN A 281 10.88 6.69 -28.89
N ASN A 282 9.99 7.04 -29.82
CA ASN A 282 8.67 7.56 -29.44
C ASN A 282 7.85 6.40 -28.84
N ILE A 283 7.60 6.49 -27.54
CA ILE A 283 6.95 5.43 -26.77
C ILE A 283 5.50 5.83 -26.56
N THR A 284 4.57 4.97 -26.98
CA THR A 284 3.17 5.03 -26.59
C THR A 284 2.87 3.84 -25.68
N ARG A 285 2.24 4.09 -24.53
CA ARG A 285 1.92 3.06 -23.52
C ARG A 285 0.48 3.24 -23.05
N ASP A 286 -0.33 2.20 -23.12
CA ASP A 286 -1.73 2.25 -22.66
C ASP A 286 -1.83 2.03 -21.15
N SER A 287 -2.77 2.70 -20.47
CA SER A 287 -3.01 2.54 -19.04
C SER A 287 -3.30 1.09 -18.64
N LYS A 288 -3.91 0.30 -19.54
CA LYS A 288 -4.23 -1.12 -19.33
C LYS A 288 -3.01 -2.03 -19.25
N GLU A 289 -1.88 -1.57 -19.78
CA GLU A 289 -0.63 -2.32 -19.74
C GLU A 289 0.17 -2.02 -18.46
N SER A 290 -0.41 -1.29 -17.51
CA SER A 290 0.28 -0.91 -16.28
C SER A 290 0.81 -2.13 -15.52
N ALA A 291 2.09 -2.10 -15.18
CA ALA A 291 2.75 -3.14 -14.39
C ALA A 291 2.36 -3.12 -12.90
N VAL A 292 1.61 -2.11 -12.43
CA VAL A 292 1.12 -2.08 -11.03
C VAL A 292 -0.24 -2.73 -10.89
N THR A 293 -1.01 -2.82 -11.97
CA THR A 293 -2.37 -3.36 -11.96
C THR A 293 -2.38 -4.84 -12.31
N ALA A 294 -3.30 -5.59 -11.71
CA ALA A 294 -3.65 -6.92 -12.21
C ALA A 294 -4.80 -6.81 -13.20
N GLU A 295 -4.74 -7.58 -14.29
CA GLU A 295 -5.92 -7.82 -15.11
C GLU A 295 -7.03 -8.40 -14.23
N GLY A 296 -8.27 -7.94 -14.44
CA GLY A 296 -9.40 -8.23 -13.55
C GLY A 296 -9.52 -9.70 -13.17
N SER A 297 -9.85 -9.98 -11.90
CA SER A 297 -9.95 -11.35 -11.39
C SER A 297 -11.03 -12.13 -12.13
N THR A 298 -10.66 -13.28 -12.69
CA THR A 298 -11.61 -14.24 -13.28
C THR A 298 -12.62 -14.70 -12.24
N SER A 299 -13.91 -14.64 -12.58
CA SER A 299 -14.97 -15.08 -11.68
C SER A 299 -14.95 -16.60 -11.49
N TYR A 300 -15.49 -17.07 -10.37
CA TYR A 300 -15.57 -18.52 -10.10
C TYR A 300 -16.36 -19.28 -11.18
N ASP A 301 -17.43 -18.68 -11.71
CA ASP A 301 -18.21 -19.28 -12.80
C ASP A 301 -17.38 -19.37 -14.10
N GLU A 302 -16.58 -18.35 -14.42
CA GLU A 302 -15.67 -18.38 -15.58
C GLU A 302 -14.55 -19.41 -15.41
N LEU A 303 -14.01 -19.57 -14.19
CA LEU A 303 -13.00 -20.59 -13.91
C LEU A 303 -13.56 -22.00 -14.09
N ILE A 304 -14.75 -22.29 -13.58
CA ILE A 304 -15.39 -23.61 -13.76
C ILE A 304 -15.69 -23.88 -15.22
N ASN A 305 -16.25 -22.91 -15.94
CA ASN A 305 -16.62 -23.10 -17.34
C ASN A 305 -15.40 -23.11 -18.28
N GLY A 306 -14.34 -22.38 -17.96
CA GLY A 306 -13.11 -22.29 -18.74
C GLY A 306 -12.16 -23.47 -18.56
N ALA A 307 -12.21 -24.15 -17.39
CA ALA A 307 -11.41 -25.34 -17.08
C ALA A 307 -11.66 -26.52 -18.03
N GLU A 308 -12.77 -26.54 -18.78
CA GLU A 308 -13.04 -27.56 -19.80
C GLU A 308 -12.24 -27.35 -21.11
N SER A 309 -11.55 -26.20 -21.27
CA SER A 309 -10.99 -25.78 -22.57
C SER A 309 -9.52 -25.34 -22.59
N SER A 310 -8.84 -25.24 -21.44
CA SER A 310 -7.45 -24.73 -21.38
C SER A 310 -6.46 -25.75 -20.81
N THR A 311 -5.29 -25.86 -21.44
CA THR A 311 -4.12 -26.60 -20.91
C THR A 311 -3.47 -25.83 -19.75
N GLU A 312 -2.95 -26.54 -18.74
CA GLU A 312 -2.41 -25.98 -17.48
C GLU A 312 -1.30 -24.92 -17.65
N GLU A 313 -0.68 -24.80 -18.82
CA GLU A 313 0.45 -23.89 -19.09
C GLU A 313 0.06 -22.42 -19.36
N ASP A 314 -1.21 -22.12 -19.62
CA ASP A 314 -1.64 -20.78 -20.09
C ASP A 314 -1.97 -19.77 -18.97
N HIS A 315 -1.92 -20.16 -17.70
CA HIS A 315 -2.46 -19.33 -16.64
C HIS A 315 -1.45 -18.97 -15.55
N SER A 316 -0.87 -17.76 -15.63
CA SER A 316 -0.30 -17.12 -14.44
C SER A 316 -1.43 -16.48 -13.62
N TYR A 317 -2.24 -17.30 -12.94
CA TYR A 317 -3.25 -16.79 -12.01
C TYR A 317 -2.55 -16.19 -10.78
N CYS A 318 -2.22 -14.90 -10.83
CA CYS A 318 -1.80 -14.13 -9.68
C CYS A 318 -2.92 -13.14 -9.34
N ALA A 319 -3.58 -13.34 -8.20
CA ALA A 319 -4.57 -12.38 -7.67
C ALA A 319 -3.92 -11.15 -7.02
N CYS A 320 -2.58 -11.06 -7.02
CA CYS A 320 -1.85 -9.91 -6.51
C CYS A 320 -1.66 -8.87 -7.60
N GLY A 321 -2.12 -7.66 -7.33
CA GLY A 321 -1.96 -6.48 -8.16
C GLY A 321 -2.95 -5.42 -7.72
N TRP A 322 -2.65 -4.16 -8.01
CA TRP A 322 -3.59 -3.08 -7.74
C TRP A 322 -4.81 -3.22 -8.66
N PRO A 323 -6.04 -2.90 -8.22
CA PRO A 323 -7.19 -2.94 -9.11
C PRO A 323 -7.04 -1.89 -10.22
N GLU A 324 -7.24 -2.30 -11.48
CA GLU A 324 -7.15 -1.41 -12.66
C GLU A 324 -7.98 -0.14 -12.49
N TYR A 325 -9.24 -0.28 -12.09
CA TYR A 325 -10.18 0.82 -11.87
C TYR A 325 -9.74 1.84 -10.80
N ALA A 326 -8.74 1.50 -9.99
CA ALA A 326 -8.18 2.36 -8.94
C ALA A 326 -6.77 2.87 -9.27
N LEU A 327 -6.30 2.76 -10.52
CA LEU A 327 -4.96 3.21 -10.95
C LEU A 327 -4.72 4.70 -10.66
N VAL A 328 -5.77 5.53 -10.78
CA VAL A 328 -5.73 6.97 -10.50
C VAL A 328 -6.77 7.34 -9.46
N GLN A 329 -6.46 8.35 -8.65
CA GLN A 329 -7.31 8.82 -7.55
C GLN A 329 -8.52 9.63 -8.02
N ALA A 330 -9.54 9.73 -7.16
CA ALA A 330 -10.62 10.68 -7.34
C ALA A 330 -10.13 12.13 -7.12
N GLU A 331 -10.70 13.07 -7.86
CA GLU A 331 -10.49 14.50 -7.62
C GLU A 331 -11.81 15.25 -7.79
N VAL A 332 -12.26 15.93 -6.73
CA VAL A 332 -13.49 16.75 -6.73
C VAL A 332 -13.13 18.23 -6.89
N GLU A 333 -12.00 18.65 -6.33
CA GLU A 333 -11.45 20.01 -6.43
C GLU A 333 -10.14 19.95 -7.19
N ARG A 334 -9.96 20.84 -8.19
CA ARG A 334 -8.79 20.90 -9.09
C ARG A 334 -7.50 21.32 -8.37
N HIS A 335 -7.07 20.53 -7.38
CA HIS A 335 -5.78 20.64 -6.70
C HIS A 335 -4.63 20.24 -7.62
N GLY A 336 -4.91 19.64 -8.78
CA GLY A 336 -3.93 19.39 -9.81
C GLY A 336 -2.95 18.30 -9.41
N PHE A 337 -2.81 17.31 -10.28
CA PHE A 337 -1.80 16.28 -10.14
C PHE A 337 -0.75 16.44 -11.24
N CYS A 338 0.51 16.20 -10.89
CA CYS A 338 1.59 16.20 -11.86
C CYS A 338 2.04 14.76 -12.14
N PHE A 339 2.16 14.45 -13.43
CA PHE A 339 2.86 13.26 -13.88
C PHE A 339 4.36 13.52 -13.83
N VAL A 340 5.09 12.61 -13.20
CA VAL A 340 6.55 12.58 -13.23
C VAL A 340 6.98 11.28 -13.86
N CYS A 341 7.75 11.39 -14.93
CA CYS A 341 8.33 10.25 -15.60
C CYS A 341 9.83 10.42 -15.68
N TYR A 342 10.54 9.32 -15.46
CA TYR A 342 11.96 9.25 -15.73
C TYR A 342 12.31 7.92 -16.39
N ALA A 343 13.20 8.01 -17.37
CA ALA A 343 13.78 6.86 -18.03
C ALA A 343 15.24 6.75 -17.58
N HIS A 344 15.61 5.59 -17.04
CA HIS A 344 17.02 5.32 -16.71
C HIS A 344 17.50 4.11 -17.50
N ARG A 345 18.78 4.12 -17.87
CA ARG A 345 19.38 3.03 -18.65
C ARG A 345 19.19 1.72 -17.88
N PHE A 346 18.68 0.69 -18.57
CA PHE A 346 18.60 -0.63 -17.97
C PHE A 346 20.02 -1.08 -17.60
N ARG A 347 20.30 -1.13 -16.29
CA ARG A 347 21.43 -1.86 -15.74
C ARG A 347 20.86 -3.23 -15.41
N GLY A 348 21.20 -4.24 -16.21
CA GLY A 348 20.91 -5.62 -15.83
C GLY A 348 21.43 -5.88 -14.41
N ARG A 349 20.88 -6.88 -13.72
CA ARG A 349 21.50 -7.38 -12.48
C ARG A 349 22.94 -7.78 -12.84
N SER A 350 23.90 -6.90 -12.58
CA SER A 350 25.29 -7.32 -12.43
C SER A 350 25.28 -8.13 -11.15
N GLY A 351 25.28 -9.46 -11.30
CA GLY A 351 25.69 -10.31 -10.21
C GLY A 351 27.16 -9.99 -9.96
N GLU A 352 27.41 -9.25 -8.89
CA GLU A 352 28.64 -9.21 -8.09
C GLU A 352 28.36 -8.49 -6.77
#